data_AF-A0A1S3CP60-F1
#
_entry.id   AF-A0A1S3CP60-F1
#
_cell.length_a   1.000
_cell.length_b   1.000
_cell.length_c   1.000
_cell.angle_alpha   90.00
_cell.angle_beta   90.00
_cell.angle_gamma   90.00
#
_symmetry.space_group_name_H-M   'P 1'
#
loop_
_entity.id
_entity.type
_entity.pdbx_description
1 polymer ?
#
loop_
_entity_poly.entity_id
_entity_poly.type
_entity_poly.pdbx_seq_one_letter_code
_entity_poly.pdbx_strand_id
1 'polypeptide(L)'
;IKLGEKILTNGTRSDQNFGSSATLTKFFNPTTGERFCFLSNTDGKNDATIDLQADGKYFVPAWSVSILDGCNKEVYNTAKVNSQTSMFVKEQNEKENAQLSWAWAPEPMKDTLQGNGKFAANLLLEQKRVTVDFSDYFWYMTSVDTNGTSSLQNVTLQVNTKGHVLHAFVNKRYIGSQWGSNGQSFVFEKPVLLKSGTNTITLLSATVGLKNYDAFYDMVPTGIDGGPIYLIGDGNVKTDLSSNLWSYKVGLNGEMKQIYNPMFSQRTNWIALNQKSIGRRMTWYKTSFKTPGGIDPVVLDMQGMGKGQAWVNGQSIGRFWPSFIAGNDSCSATCDYRGAYNPSKCVQNCGNPSQRWYHVPRSFLSSNTNTLILFEEIGGNPQHVSVQTITIGTICANANEGSTLELSCQGGHVISEIQFASYGNPEGKCGSFKQGSWDVTNSALFVEKACIGMESCSIDVSAKSFGLGDATNLSARLVVQALCAQN
;
A
#
# COMPACT_ATOMS: atom_id res chain seq x y z
N ILE A 1 -25.82 -16.92 7.13
CA ILE A 1 -25.65 -18.22 6.42
C ILE A 1 -25.79 -19.42 7.36
N LYS A 2 -25.17 -19.42 8.55
CA LYS A 2 -25.31 -20.52 9.53
C LYS A 2 -26.77 -20.94 9.84
N LEU A 3 -27.69 -19.97 9.85
CA LEU A 3 -29.14 -20.22 10.01
C LEU A 3 -29.72 -21.22 8.97
N GLY A 4 -29.22 -21.20 7.74
CA GLY A 4 -29.71 -22.06 6.65
C GLY A 4 -28.86 -23.30 6.40
N GLU A 5 -27.73 -23.48 7.11
CA GLU A 5 -26.69 -24.46 6.79
C GLU A 5 -27.25 -25.88 6.53
N LYS A 6 -28.06 -26.39 7.44
CA LYS A 6 -28.70 -27.72 7.32
C LYS A 6 -29.57 -27.86 6.06
N ILE A 7 -30.35 -26.84 5.73
CA ILE A 7 -31.26 -26.85 4.57
C ILE A 7 -30.45 -26.70 3.27
N LEU A 8 -29.35 -25.94 3.29
CA LEU A 8 -28.48 -25.78 2.12
C LEU A 8 -27.75 -27.07 1.75
N THR A 9 -27.36 -27.88 2.74
CA THR A 9 -26.63 -29.13 2.48
C THR A 9 -27.54 -30.33 2.21
N ASN A 10 -28.74 -30.34 2.77
CA ASN A 10 -29.61 -31.53 2.76
C ASN A 10 -30.97 -31.29 2.07
N GLY A 11 -31.30 -30.05 1.72
CA GLY A 11 -32.56 -29.68 1.08
C GLY A 11 -32.56 -29.89 -0.43
N THR A 12 -33.75 -29.78 -1.01
CA THR A 12 -33.95 -29.71 -2.46
C THR A 12 -33.89 -28.27 -2.92
N ARG A 13 -33.21 -28.01 -4.05
CA ARG A 13 -33.11 -26.68 -4.68
C ARG A 13 -34.16 -26.51 -5.77
N SER A 14 -34.76 -25.33 -5.84
CA SER A 14 -35.59 -24.86 -6.95
C SER A 14 -35.34 -23.38 -7.21
N ASP A 15 -35.41 -22.95 -8.48
CA ASP A 15 -35.25 -21.54 -8.86
C ASP A 15 -36.54 -21.01 -9.49
N GLN A 16 -36.88 -19.75 -9.20
CA GLN A 16 -37.99 -19.02 -9.80
C GLN A 16 -37.50 -17.65 -10.29
N ASN A 17 -37.76 -17.33 -11.57
CA ASN A 17 -37.35 -16.05 -12.15
C ASN A 17 -38.44 -14.99 -12.02
N PHE A 18 -38.01 -13.76 -11.76
CA PHE A 18 -38.83 -12.55 -11.69
C PHE A 18 -38.27 -11.54 -12.68
N GLY A 19 -38.88 -11.45 -13.87
CA GLY A 19 -38.34 -10.64 -14.96
C GLY A 19 -37.02 -11.18 -15.51
N SER A 20 -36.16 -10.28 -16.00
CA SER A 20 -34.92 -10.63 -16.69
C SER A 20 -33.68 -10.74 -15.79
N SER A 21 -33.72 -10.15 -14.59
CA SER A 21 -32.52 -9.97 -13.74
C SER A 21 -32.66 -10.50 -12.33
N ALA A 22 -33.88 -10.78 -11.85
CA ALA A 22 -34.11 -11.25 -10.50
C ALA A 22 -34.49 -12.74 -10.44
N THR A 23 -33.92 -13.46 -9.48
CA THR A 23 -34.16 -14.90 -9.30
C THR A 23 -34.27 -15.24 -7.82
N LEU A 24 -35.30 -16.00 -7.44
CA LEU A 24 -35.42 -16.63 -6.14
C LEU A 24 -34.87 -18.06 -6.22
N THR A 25 -33.73 -18.31 -5.59
CA THR A 25 -33.22 -19.66 -5.34
C THR A 25 -33.71 -20.12 -3.98
N LYS A 26 -34.58 -21.13 -3.97
CA LYS A 26 -35.18 -21.71 -2.77
C LYS A 26 -34.57 -23.08 -2.49
N PHE A 27 -34.12 -23.26 -1.25
CA PHE A 27 -33.80 -24.56 -0.68
C PHE A 27 -34.90 -24.95 0.29
N PHE A 28 -35.42 -26.18 0.21
CA PHE A 28 -36.49 -26.63 1.07
C PHE A 28 -36.41 -28.11 1.40
N ASN A 29 -37.01 -28.49 2.53
CA ASN A 29 -37.20 -29.89 2.91
C ASN A 29 -38.69 -30.26 2.74
N PRO A 30 -39.05 -31.22 1.86
CA PRO A 30 -40.44 -31.58 1.62
C PRO A 30 -41.11 -32.24 2.83
N THR A 31 -40.33 -32.84 3.73
CA THR A 31 -40.84 -33.55 4.92
C THR A 31 -41.13 -32.59 6.06
N THR A 32 -40.25 -31.62 6.31
CA THR A 32 -40.38 -30.69 7.45
C THR A 32 -41.04 -29.36 7.06
N GLY A 33 -41.09 -29.03 5.77
CA GLY A 33 -41.56 -27.73 5.29
C GLY A 33 -40.58 -26.59 5.54
N GLU A 34 -39.39 -26.86 6.09
CA GLU A 34 -38.33 -25.86 6.31
C GLU A 34 -37.84 -25.29 4.97
N ARG A 35 -37.60 -23.97 4.92
CA ARG A 35 -37.16 -23.27 3.70
C ARG A 35 -36.09 -22.24 4.00
N PHE A 36 -35.20 -22.02 3.04
CA PHE A 36 -34.19 -20.97 3.07
C PHE A 36 -33.98 -20.44 1.64
N CYS A 37 -34.03 -19.13 1.46
CA CYS A 37 -34.05 -18.53 0.13
C CYS A 37 -32.95 -17.50 -0.08
N PHE A 38 -32.47 -17.41 -1.33
CA PHE A 38 -31.67 -16.31 -1.84
C PHE A 38 -32.45 -15.62 -2.94
N LEU A 39 -32.69 -14.33 -2.79
CA LEU A 39 -33.32 -13.50 -3.80
C LEU A 39 -32.26 -12.59 -4.41
N SER A 40 -31.81 -12.92 -5.62
CA SER A 40 -30.75 -12.20 -6.31
C SER A 40 -31.31 -11.17 -7.29
N ASN A 41 -30.59 -10.06 -7.46
CA ASN A 41 -30.77 -9.11 -8.54
C ASN A 41 -29.41 -8.94 -9.26
N THR A 42 -29.33 -9.42 -10.49
CA THR A 42 -28.12 -9.37 -11.33
C THR A 42 -28.03 -8.11 -12.20
N ASP A 43 -29.03 -7.23 -12.17
CA ASP A 43 -28.98 -5.95 -12.87
C ASP A 43 -27.90 -5.07 -12.21
N GLY A 44 -26.95 -4.60 -13.01
CA GLY A 44 -25.86 -3.73 -12.54
C GLY A 44 -26.25 -2.27 -12.35
N LYS A 45 -27.49 -1.88 -12.65
CA LYS A 45 -27.97 -0.49 -12.64
C LYS A 45 -29.24 -0.31 -11.84
N ASN A 46 -30.23 -1.19 -12.04
CA ASN A 46 -31.57 -0.99 -11.53
C ASN A 46 -31.84 -1.84 -10.28
N ASP A 47 -32.38 -1.18 -9.25
CA ASP A 47 -32.94 -1.87 -8.08
C ASP A 47 -34.26 -2.55 -8.45
N ALA A 48 -34.65 -3.58 -7.71
CA ALA A 48 -35.88 -4.31 -7.92
C ALA A 48 -36.71 -4.39 -6.63
N THR A 49 -38.03 -4.37 -6.76
CA THR A 49 -38.94 -4.76 -5.68
C THR A 49 -39.69 -6.02 -6.11
N ILE A 50 -39.48 -7.11 -5.39
CA ILE A 50 -40.03 -8.43 -5.74
C ILE A 50 -41.13 -8.79 -4.75
N ASP A 51 -42.30 -9.16 -5.28
CA ASP A 51 -43.44 -9.64 -4.50
C ASP A 51 -43.46 -11.17 -4.49
N LEU A 52 -43.19 -11.77 -3.33
CA LEU A 52 -43.27 -13.22 -3.09
C LEU A 52 -44.65 -13.63 -2.55
N GLN A 53 -45.68 -12.81 -2.78
CA GLN A 53 -47.06 -13.04 -2.37
C GLN A 53 -47.17 -13.19 -0.85
N ALA A 54 -47.57 -14.37 -0.36
CA ALA A 54 -47.74 -14.65 1.06
C ALA A 54 -46.43 -14.54 1.86
N ASP A 55 -45.28 -14.65 1.19
CA ASP A 55 -43.96 -14.54 1.82
C ASP A 55 -43.44 -13.08 1.89
N GLY A 56 -44.20 -12.10 1.35
CA GLY A 56 -43.92 -10.67 1.49
C GLY A 56 -43.23 -10.01 0.28
N LYS A 57 -42.97 -8.70 0.40
CA LYS A 57 -42.32 -7.86 -0.62
C LYS A 57 -40.92 -7.45 -0.19
N TYR A 58 -39.96 -7.54 -1.10
CA TYR A 58 -38.54 -7.31 -0.82
C TYR A 58 -37.94 -6.31 -1.79
N PHE A 59 -37.35 -5.25 -1.26
CA PHE A 59 -36.48 -4.35 -2.01
C PHE A 59 -35.07 -4.96 -2.11
N VAL A 60 -34.62 -5.22 -3.33
CA VAL A 60 -33.35 -5.87 -3.66
C VAL A 60 -32.53 -4.92 -4.54
N PRO A 61 -31.50 -4.25 -3.96
CA PRO A 61 -30.63 -3.36 -4.71
C PRO A 61 -29.99 -4.03 -5.94
N ALA A 62 -29.63 -3.21 -6.92
CA ALA A 62 -28.84 -3.63 -8.09
C ALA A 62 -27.59 -4.39 -7.65
N TRP A 63 -27.26 -5.48 -8.36
CA TRP A 63 -26.08 -6.30 -8.10
C TRP A 63 -25.98 -6.83 -6.66
N SER A 64 -27.10 -7.31 -6.11
CA SER A 64 -27.17 -7.77 -4.72
C SER A 64 -27.95 -9.07 -4.54
N VAL A 65 -27.79 -9.70 -3.37
CA VAL A 65 -28.55 -10.88 -2.96
C VAL A 65 -29.11 -10.66 -1.56
N SER A 66 -30.43 -10.77 -1.43
CA SER A 66 -31.12 -10.87 -0.14
C SER A 66 -31.18 -12.32 0.32
N ILE A 67 -30.79 -12.56 1.57
CA ILE A 67 -30.83 -13.88 2.23
C ILE A 67 -32.07 -13.90 3.12
N LEU A 68 -32.99 -14.82 2.85
CA LEU A 68 -34.28 -14.91 3.53
C LEU A 68 -34.37 -16.19 4.37
N ASP A 69 -34.43 -16.03 5.68
CA ASP A 69 -34.75 -17.13 6.60
C ASP A 69 -36.25 -17.46 6.50
N GLY A 70 -36.60 -18.75 6.45
CA GLY A 70 -37.97 -19.20 6.19
C GLY A 70 -38.54 -18.81 4.83
N CYS A 71 -37.73 -18.20 3.95
CA CYS A 71 -38.15 -17.50 2.72
C CYS A 71 -39.10 -16.32 2.94
N ASN A 72 -39.27 -15.83 4.17
CA ASN A 72 -40.21 -14.76 4.52
C ASN A 72 -39.63 -13.69 5.46
N LYS A 73 -38.34 -13.79 5.82
CA LYS A 73 -37.65 -12.81 6.66
C LYS A 73 -36.26 -12.52 6.09
N GLU A 74 -36.05 -11.30 5.60
CA GLU A 74 -34.71 -10.86 5.19
C GLU A 74 -33.81 -10.75 6.43
N VAL A 75 -32.74 -11.55 6.46
CA VAL A 75 -31.75 -11.54 7.54
C VAL A 75 -30.45 -10.85 7.12
N TYR A 76 -30.25 -10.66 5.82
CA TYR A 76 -29.08 -9.98 5.27
C TYR A 76 -29.32 -9.62 3.80
N ASN A 77 -28.73 -8.53 3.33
CA ASN A 77 -28.55 -8.29 1.90
C ASN A 77 -27.13 -7.77 1.64
N THR A 78 -26.50 -8.24 0.56
CA THR A 78 -25.09 -7.96 0.26
C THR A 78 -24.76 -6.49 -0.02
N ALA A 79 -25.76 -5.67 -0.37
CA ALA A 79 -25.62 -4.24 -0.63
C ALA A 79 -26.19 -3.35 0.50
N LYS A 80 -26.96 -3.92 1.43
CA LYS A 80 -27.49 -3.24 2.62
C LYS A 80 -26.47 -3.31 3.76
N VAL A 81 -25.38 -2.56 3.61
CA VAL A 81 -24.29 -2.52 4.60
C VAL A 81 -24.70 -1.69 5.81
N ASN A 82 -24.99 -2.37 6.92
CA ASN A 82 -25.35 -1.75 8.19
C ASN A 82 -24.16 -1.48 9.13
N SER A 83 -22.94 -1.84 8.72
CA SER A 83 -21.74 -1.67 9.53
C SER A 83 -21.13 -0.28 9.37
N GLN A 84 -20.56 0.25 10.45
CA GLN A 84 -19.79 1.49 10.42
C GLN A 84 -18.57 1.38 9.49
N THR A 85 -18.31 2.44 8.74
CA THR A 85 -17.05 2.73 8.06
C THR A 85 -16.24 3.71 8.89
N SER A 86 -15.02 3.34 9.27
CA SER A 86 -14.08 4.22 9.97
C SER A 86 -13.01 4.74 9.01
N MET A 87 -12.90 6.07 8.88
CA MET A 87 -11.82 6.73 8.17
C MET A 87 -10.69 7.06 9.14
N PHE A 88 -9.56 6.39 8.94
CA PHE A 88 -8.40 6.58 9.77
C PHE A 88 -7.54 7.76 9.30
N VAL A 89 -7.16 8.61 10.24
CA VAL A 89 -6.26 9.73 10.06
C VAL A 89 -4.88 9.40 10.62
N LYS A 90 -3.88 10.13 10.15
CA LYS A 90 -2.49 10.00 10.61
C LYS A 90 -2.24 11.21 11.48
N GLU A 91 -2.11 10.99 12.78
CA GLU A 91 -1.87 12.06 13.73
C GLU A 91 -0.42 12.11 14.16
N GLN A 92 0.12 13.32 14.19
CA GLN A 92 1.40 13.60 14.80
C GLN A 92 1.11 14.30 16.13
N ASN A 93 1.42 13.65 17.25
CA ASN A 93 1.29 14.28 18.55
C ASN A 93 2.35 15.39 18.68
N GLU A 94 1.96 16.64 18.44
CA GLU A 94 2.85 17.80 18.46
C GLU A 94 3.55 18.02 19.82
N LYS A 95 2.92 17.56 20.92
CA LYS A 95 3.48 17.66 22.27
C LYS A 95 4.56 16.61 22.56
N GLU A 96 4.53 15.46 21.88
CA GLU A 96 5.45 14.33 22.11
C GLU A 96 6.55 14.21 21.04
N ASN A 97 6.33 14.76 19.84
CA ASN A 97 7.24 14.63 18.69
C ASN A 97 7.73 15.98 18.18
N ALA A 98 8.74 16.54 18.85
CA ALA A 98 9.59 17.58 18.28
C ALA A 98 10.25 17.10 16.98
N GLN A 99 10.64 18.04 16.11
CA GLN A 99 11.35 17.73 14.86
C GLN A 99 12.53 16.78 15.13
N LEU A 100 12.57 15.65 14.41
CA LEU A 100 13.57 14.61 14.62
C LEU A 100 14.99 15.16 14.39
N SER A 101 15.88 14.90 15.36
CA SER A 101 17.29 15.28 15.27
C SER A 101 18.07 14.17 14.59
N TRP A 102 18.60 14.45 13.40
CA TRP A 102 19.24 13.45 12.54
C TRP A 102 20.76 13.52 12.59
N ALA A 103 21.38 12.34 12.53
CA ALA A 103 22.77 12.15 12.20
C ALA A 103 22.89 11.27 10.94
N TRP A 104 24.01 11.35 10.25
CA TRP A 104 24.25 10.61 9.01
C TRP A 104 25.68 10.07 8.92
N ALA A 105 25.85 9.05 8.09
CA ALA A 105 27.15 8.55 7.66
C ALA A 105 27.06 8.04 6.21
N PRO A 106 28.06 8.26 5.35
CA PRO A 106 28.06 7.69 4.01
C PRO A 106 28.25 6.17 4.06
N GLU A 107 27.60 5.44 3.17
CA GLU A 107 27.90 4.02 2.96
C GLU A 107 29.38 3.84 2.64
N PRO A 108 30.11 2.96 3.34
CA PRO A 108 31.50 2.70 3.00
C PRO A 108 31.57 2.00 1.64
N MET A 109 32.13 2.65 0.62
CA MET A 109 32.24 2.06 -0.73
C MET A 109 33.67 2.12 -1.29
N LYS A 110 34.68 2.37 -0.44
CA LYS A 110 36.06 2.60 -0.90
C LYS A 110 36.61 1.39 -1.67
N ASP A 111 36.33 0.18 -1.19
CA ASP A 111 36.75 -1.08 -1.81
C ASP A 111 36.03 -1.30 -3.15
N THR A 112 34.70 -1.22 -3.18
CA THR A 112 33.92 -1.47 -4.40
C THR A 112 34.19 -0.44 -5.49
N LEU A 113 34.35 0.84 -5.14
CA LEU A 113 34.72 1.90 -6.10
C LEU A 113 36.19 1.81 -6.57
N GLN A 114 37.02 0.98 -5.93
CA GLN A 114 38.36 0.64 -6.41
C GLN A 114 38.39 -0.66 -7.22
N GLY A 115 37.25 -1.32 -7.41
CA GLY A 115 37.15 -2.60 -8.11
C GLY A 115 37.56 -3.80 -7.25
N ASN A 116 37.66 -3.63 -5.93
CA ASN A 116 38.08 -4.69 -5.01
C ASN A 116 36.87 -5.50 -4.52
N GLY A 117 36.55 -6.58 -5.23
CA GLY A 117 35.57 -7.59 -4.81
C GLY A 117 36.14 -8.70 -3.93
N LYS A 118 35.33 -9.73 -3.71
CA LYS A 118 35.66 -10.94 -2.93
C LYS A 118 36.07 -12.12 -3.79
N PHE A 119 35.62 -12.16 -5.03
CA PHE A 119 35.95 -13.17 -6.02
C PHE A 119 35.81 -12.57 -7.43
N ALA A 120 36.24 -13.30 -8.46
CA ALA A 120 36.18 -12.82 -9.84
C ALA A 120 35.85 -13.95 -10.83
N ALA A 121 35.27 -13.60 -11.98
CA ALA A 121 35.00 -14.50 -13.10
C ALA A 121 35.04 -13.76 -14.43
N ASN A 122 35.36 -14.47 -15.52
CA ASN A 122 35.37 -13.94 -16.90
C ASN A 122 33.98 -13.97 -17.57
N LEU A 123 32.92 -13.85 -16.78
CA LEU A 123 31.54 -13.87 -17.25
C LEU A 123 30.67 -13.07 -16.28
N LEU A 124 29.54 -12.56 -16.77
CA LEU A 124 28.54 -11.84 -16.00
C LEU A 124 27.62 -12.81 -15.25
N LEU A 125 27.69 -12.78 -13.91
CA LEU A 125 26.95 -13.70 -13.06
C LEU A 125 25.52 -13.21 -12.76
N GLU A 126 24.54 -14.11 -12.86
CA GLU A 126 23.16 -13.87 -12.42
C GLU A 126 23.10 -13.60 -10.91
N GLN A 127 22.36 -12.57 -10.51
CA GLN A 127 22.40 -12.05 -9.14
C GLN A 127 21.81 -13.04 -8.13
N LYS A 128 20.62 -13.59 -8.36
CA LYS A 128 19.91 -14.48 -7.42
C LYS A 128 20.74 -15.72 -7.09
N ARG A 129 21.40 -16.31 -8.09
CA ARG A 129 22.27 -17.48 -7.94
C ARG A 129 23.48 -17.21 -7.06
N VAL A 130 24.02 -15.99 -7.12
CA VAL A 130 25.22 -15.61 -6.36
C VAL A 130 24.88 -15.11 -4.97
N THR A 131 23.89 -14.23 -4.85
CA THR A 131 23.51 -13.64 -3.57
C THR A 131 22.73 -14.60 -2.71
N VAL A 132 22.10 -15.63 -3.29
CA VAL A 132 21.13 -16.52 -2.63
C VAL A 132 20.09 -15.73 -1.81
N ASP A 133 19.73 -14.55 -2.33
CA ASP A 133 18.84 -13.56 -1.71
C ASP A 133 19.28 -13.09 -0.30
N PHE A 134 20.56 -13.23 0.04
CA PHE A 134 21.13 -12.75 1.31
C PHE A 134 21.12 -11.23 1.44
N SER A 135 21.27 -10.52 0.33
CA SER A 135 21.16 -9.07 0.24
C SER A 135 20.51 -8.69 -1.09
N ASP A 136 19.77 -7.59 -1.06
CA ASP A 136 19.23 -6.97 -2.27
C ASP A 136 20.35 -6.51 -3.22
N TYR A 137 21.56 -6.27 -2.71
CA TYR A 137 22.63 -5.57 -3.40
C TYR A 137 23.73 -6.51 -3.91
N PHE A 138 24.12 -6.34 -5.18
CA PHE A 138 25.22 -7.07 -5.79
C PHE A 138 26.10 -6.18 -6.67
N TRP A 139 27.40 -6.18 -6.37
CA TRP A 139 28.40 -5.37 -7.09
C TRP A 139 29.07 -6.16 -8.21
N TYR A 140 29.12 -5.57 -9.40
CA TYR A 140 29.86 -6.00 -10.57
C TYR A 140 30.95 -4.96 -10.87
N MET A 141 32.21 -5.35 -10.88
CA MET A 141 33.32 -4.42 -11.08
C MET A 141 34.27 -4.93 -12.15
N THR A 142 34.70 -4.08 -13.07
CA THR A 142 35.74 -4.44 -14.05
C THR A 142 36.69 -3.28 -14.30
N SER A 143 37.82 -3.58 -14.91
CA SER A 143 38.79 -2.59 -15.38
C SER A 143 38.93 -2.68 -16.89
N VAL A 144 38.99 -1.51 -17.52
CA VAL A 144 39.17 -1.37 -18.96
C VAL A 144 40.40 -0.50 -19.19
N ASP A 145 41.39 -1.03 -19.90
CA ASP A 145 42.51 -0.22 -20.36
C ASP A 145 42.17 0.43 -21.70
N THR A 146 42.36 1.73 -21.79
CA THR A 146 42.10 2.51 -23.01
C THR A 146 43.40 3.05 -23.63
N ASN A 147 44.55 2.49 -23.26
CA ASN A 147 45.81 2.77 -23.94
C ASN A 147 45.72 2.33 -25.41
N GLY A 148 46.00 3.25 -26.34
CA GLY A 148 45.96 3.00 -27.78
C GLY A 148 44.60 3.24 -28.47
N THR A 149 43.57 3.69 -27.74
CA THR A 149 42.27 4.06 -28.34
C THR A 149 42.28 5.53 -28.77
N SER A 150 42.01 5.80 -30.04
CA SER A 150 42.14 7.13 -30.66
C SER A 150 41.01 8.13 -30.32
N SER A 151 39.86 7.67 -29.78
CA SER A 151 38.79 8.56 -29.30
C SER A 151 38.30 8.16 -27.90
N LEU A 152 38.75 8.91 -26.89
CA LEU A 152 38.21 8.85 -25.51
C LEU A 152 37.04 9.84 -25.30
N GLN A 153 36.61 10.52 -26.37
CA GLN A 153 35.55 11.51 -26.32
C GLN A 153 34.20 10.83 -26.64
N ASN A 154 33.12 11.29 -26.00
CA ASN A 154 31.73 10.84 -26.24
C ASN A 154 31.46 9.34 -26.06
N VAL A 155 32.08 8.70 -25.06
CA VAL A 155 31.80 7.28 -24.77
C VAL A 155 30.51 7.14 -23.96
N THR A 156 29.65 6.21 -24.36
CA THR A 156 28.43 5.81 -23.63
C THR A 156 28.61 4.42 -23.04
N LEU A 157 28.30 4.26 -21.75
CA LEU A 157 28.17 2.94 -21.12
C LEU A 157 26.75 2.44 -21.32
N GLN A 158 26.60 1.30 -21.99
CA GLN A 158 25.35 0.57 -22.15
C GLN A 158 25.40 -0.72 -21.32
N VAL A 159 24.40 -0.94 -20.46
CA VAL A 159 24.27 -2.15 -19.64
C VAL A 159 22.89 -2.75 -19.83
N ASN A 160 22.82 -3.98 -20.35
CA ASN A 160 21.58 -4.73 -20.38
C ASN A 160 21.41 -5.52 -19.07
N THR A 161 20.30 -5.31 -18.37
CA THR A 161 20.03 -5.96 -17.09
C THR A 161 18.63 -6.55 -17.06
N LYS A 162 18.49 -7.67 -16.35
CA LYS A 162 17.21 -8.29 -16.00
C LYS A 162 16.54 -7.62 -14.80
N GLY A 163 17.09 -6.48 -14.35
CA GLY A 163 16.54 -5.63 -13.32
C GLY A 163 17.13 -5.93 -11.93
N HIS A 164 16.60 -5.30 -10.87
CA HIS A 164 15.46 -4.38 -10.89
C HIS A 164 15.89 -2.90 -10.84
N VAL A 165 17.03 -2.64 -10.22
CA VAL A 165 17.68 -1.33 -10.17
C VAL A 165 19.14 -1.49 -10.55
N LEU A 166 19.70 -0.50 -11.23
CA LEU A 166 21.11 -0.41 -11.54
C LEU A 166 21.62 0.98 -11.18
N HIS A 167 22.71 1.03 -10.41
CA HIS A 167 23.52 2.23 -10.20
C HIS A 167 24.88 2.01 -10.84
N ALA A 168 25.39 3.03 -11.53
CA ALA A 168 26.69 2.92 -12.19
C ALA A 168 27.66 4.01 -11.72
N PHE A 169 28.91 3.60 -11.58
CA PHE A 169 30.04 4.44 -11.21
C PHE A 169 31.20 4.16 -12.18
N VAL A 170 31.87 5.23 -12.62
CA VAL A 170 33.09 5.15 -13.44
C VAL A 170 34.16 5.99 -12.77
N ASN A 171 35.34 5.41 -12.55
CA ASN A 171 36.46 6.07 -11.88
C ASN A 171 36.06 6.74 -10.55
N LYS A 172 35.30 6.00 -9.72
CA LYS A 172 34.76 6.44 -8.42
C LYS A 172 33.70 7.55 -8.49
N ARG A 173 33.29 7.98 -9.69
CA ARG A 173 32.24 9.00 -9.88
C ARG A 173 30.93 8.31 -10.25
N TYR A 174 29.85 8.71 -9.59
CA TYR A 174 28.50 8.28 -9.93
C TYR A 174 28.10 8.85 -11.30
N ILE A 175 27.58 8.01 -12.19
CA ILE A 175 27.14 8.42 -13.54
C ILE A 175 25.62 8.39 -13.71
N GLY A 176 24.90 7.61 -12.90
CA GLY A 176 23.44 7.52 -12.99
C GLY A 176 22.87 6.25 -12.39
N SER A 177 21.55 6.23 -12.31
CA SER A 177 20.74 5.08 -11.91
C SER A 177 19.54 4.93 -12.82
N GLN A 178 19.05 3.71 -12.97
CA GLN A 178 17.80 3.40 -13.65
C GLN A 178 17.15 2.19 -13.00
N TRP A 179 15.84 2.09 -13.11
CA TRP A 179 15.06 0.97 -12.61
C TRP A 179 13.95 0.64 -13.61
N GLY A 180 13.55 -0.63 -13.65
CA GLY A 180 12.45 -1.09 -14.48
C GLY A 180 11.10 -0.83 -13.82
N SER A 181 10.07 -0.57 -14.61
CA SER A 181 8.69 -0.66 -14.14
C SER A 181 8.30 -2.14 -14.00
N ASN A 182 7.61 -2.51 -12.91
CA ASN A 182 7.11 -3.88 -12.67
C ASN A 182 8.19 -4.99 -12.76
N GLY A 183 9.43 -4.71 -12.35
CA GLY A 183 10.51 -5.71 -12.36
C GLY A 183 10.97 -6.12 -13.76
N GLN A 184 10.64 -5.34 -14.79
CA GLN A 184 11.03 -5.64 -16.17
C GLN A 184 12.53 -5.39 -16.40
N SER A 185 13.10 -6.14 -17.35
CA SER A 185 14.44 -5.90 -17.89
C SER A 185 14.51 -4.52 -18.54
N PHE A 186 15.69 -3.89 -18.48
CA PHE A 186 15.92 -2.60 -19.12
C PHE A 186 17.36 -2.45 -19.58
N VAL A 187 17.57 -1.49 -20.48
CA VAL A 187 18.90 -1.06 -20.92
C VAL A 187 19.22 0.26 -20.27
N PHE A 188 20.31 0.30 -19.51
CA PHE A 188 20.87 1.51 -18.93
C PHE A 188 21.88 2.11 -19.89
N GLU A 189 21.71 3.39 -20.23
CA GLU A 189 22.64 4.13 -21.10
C GLU A 189 22.98 5.48 -20.50
N LYS A 190 24.27 5.73 -20.25
CA LYS A 190 24.76 7.03 -19.81
C LYS A 190 26.13 7.37 -20.42
N PRO A 191 26.37 8.65 -20.74
CA PRO A 191 27.71 9.11 -21.14
C PRO A 191 28.69 8.95 -19.97
N VAL A 192 29.92 8.58 -20.29
CA VAL A 192 31.00 8.35 -19.31
C VAL A 192 32.26 9.09 -19.70
N LEU A 193 33.01 9.51 -18.69
CA LEU A 193 34.32 10.14 -18.87
C LEU A 193 35.41 9.12 -18.55
N LEU A 194 36.05 8.62 -19.62
CA LEU A 194 37.22 7.75 -19.53
C LEU A 194 38.50 8.60 -19.54
N LYS A 195 39.48 8.18 -18.76
CA LYS A 195 40.83 8.74 -18.78
C LYS A 195 41.75 7.81 -19.57
N SER A 196 42.88 8.32 -20.03
CA SER A 196 43.94 7.46 -20.57
C SER A 196 44.42 6.45 -19.52
N GLY A 197 44.73 5.23 -19.97
CA GLY A 197 45.09 4.09 -19.12
C GLY A 197 43.88 3.36 -18.52
N THR A 198 44.06 2.80 -17.32
CA THR A 198 43.06 1.95 -16.68
C THR A 198 41.89 2.75 -16.10
N ASN A 199 40.68 2.39 -16.52
CA ASN A 199 39.41 2.89 -16.02
C ASN A 199 38.69 1.81 -15.23
N THR A 200 38.14 2.17 -14.06
CA THR A 200 37.34 1.25 -13.25
C THR A 200 35.85 1.52 -13.49
N ILE A 201 35.11 0.47 -13.87
CA ILE A 201 33.65 0.49 -13.97
C ILE A 201 33.11 -0.32 -12.80
N THR A 202 32.21 0.27 -12.03
CA THR A 202 31.56 -0.36 -10.88
C THR A 202 30.06 -0.21 -11.04
N LEU A 203 29.34 -1.32 -11.05
CA LEU A 203 27.89 -1.39 -11.16
C LEU A 203 27.35 -2.00 -9.88
N LEU A 204 26.31 -1.39 -9.32
CA LEU A 204 25.53 -1.93 -8.21
C LEU A 204 24.15 -2.28 -8.74
N SER A 205 23.87 -3.58 -8.84
CA SER A 205 22.54 -4.07 -9.13
C SER A 205 21.78 -4.28 -7.82
N ALA A 206 20.48 -3.94 -7.80
CA ALA A 206 19.61 -4.21 -6.66
C ALA A 206 18.31 -4.92 -7.07
N THR A 207 17.93 -5.94 -6.30
CA THR A 207 16.61 -6.57 -6.39
C THR A 207 15.58 -5.81 -5.55
N VAL A 208 14.30 -6.04 -5.83
CA VAL A 208 13.16 -5.41 -5.14
C VAL A 208 12.08 -6.49 -5.00
N GLY A 209 12.39 -7.52 -4.21
CA GLY A 209 11.69 -8.80 -4.25
C GLY A 209 12.08 -9.63 -5.49
N LEU A 210 11.64 -10.88 -5.53
CA LEU A 210 11.82 -11.83 -6.64
C LEU A 210 10.46 -12.18 -7.25
N LYS A 211 10.43 -12.65 -8.51
CA LYS A 211 9.18 -13.07 -9.17
C LYS A 211 8.52 -14.19 -8.35
N ASN A 212 7.21 -14.10 -8.13
CA ASN A 212 6.47 -14.97 -7.21
C ASN A 212 5.19 -15.58 -7.81
N TYR A 213 4.98 -15.43 -9.12
CA TYR A 213 3.80 -15.92 -9.84
C TYR A 213 4.15 -16.13 -11.32
N ASP A 214 3.37 -16.93 -12.06
CA ASP A 214 3.55 -17.37 -13.46
C ASP A 214 4.35 -18.68 -13.63
N ALA A 215 4.21 -19.37 -14.76
CA ALA A 215 4.94 -20.63 -14.99
C ALA A 215 6.46 -20.38 -14.92
N PHE A 216 7.17 -21.25 -14.20
CA PHE A 216 8.63 -21.22 -14.07
C PHE A 216 9.21 -19.90 -13.54
N TYR A 217 8.47 -19.21 -12.66
CA TYR A 217 8.92 -17.93 -12.09
C TYR A 217 10.27 -18.05 -11.34
N ASP A 218 10.57 -19.23 -10.80
CA ASP A 218 11.82 -19.58 -10.13
C ASP A 218 13.03 -19.57 -11.07
N MET A 219 12.80 -19.81 -12.37
CA MET A 219 13.85 -19.78 -13.40
C MET A 219 14.13 -18.37 -13.96
N VAL A 220 13.35 -17.35 -13.57
CA VAL A 220 13.54 -15.99 -14.09
C VAL A 220 14.82 -15.36 -13.51
N PRO A 221 15.79 -14.97 -14.35
CA PRO A 221 17.06 -14.39 -13.89
C PRO A 221 16.90 -12.94 -13.43
N THR A 222 17.83 -12.48 -12.61
CA THR A 222 17.90 -11.13 -12.07
C THR A 222 19.32 -10.56 -12.15
N GLY A 223 19.45 -9.24 -12.05
CA GLY A 223 20.73 -8.56 -12.15
C GLY A 223 21.28 -8.53 -13.58
N ILE A 224 22.60 -8.60 -13.71
CA ILE A 224 23.27 -8.60 -15.02
C ILE A 224 23.58 -10.05 -15.40
N ASP A 225 22.55 -10.77 -15.82
CA ASP A 225 22.66 -12.16 -16.27
C ASP A 225 23.12 -12.23 -17.74
N GLY A 226 24.36 -12.67 -17.98
CA GLY A 226 24.93 -12.82 -19.32
C GLY A 226 25.18 -11.52 -20.11
N GLY A 227 24.68 -10.37 -19.64
CA GLY A 227 24.85 -9.06 -20.28
C GLY A 227 23.92 -8.84 -21.48
N PRO A 228 24.36 -8.11 -22.53
CA PRO A 228 25.71 -7.55 -22.71
C PRO A 228 25.98 -6.24 -21.96
N ILE A 229 27.26 -5.90 -21.82
CA ILE A 229 27.76 -4.59 -21.40
C ILE A 229 28.67 -4.03 -22.48
N TYR A 230 28.38 -2.82 -22.97
CA TYR A 230 29.18 -2.15 -24.00
C TYR A 230 29.70 -0.78 -23.56
N LEU A 231 30.91 -0.46 -24.03
CA LEU A 231 31.32 0.93 -24.25
C LEU A 231 31.08 1.27 -25.71
N ILE A 232 30.30 2.32 -25.96
CA ILE A 232 29.94 2.78 -27.29
C ILE A 232 30.66 4.09 -27.54
N GLY A 233 31.65 4.07 -28.44
CA GLY A 233 32.41 5.25 -28.85
C GLY A 233 31.86 5.91 -30.13
N ASP A 234 32.60 6.88 -30.63
CA ASP A 234 32.28 7.59 -31.88
C ASP A 234 32.06 6.61 -33.05
N GLY A 235 31.11 6.94 -33.93
CA GLY A 235 30.74 6.08 -35.06
C GLY A 235 30.00 4.79 -34.65
N ASN A 236 29.46 4.72 -33.42
CA ASN A 236 28.78 3.54 -32.85
C ASN A 236 29.68 2.30 -32.73
N VAL A 237 31.00 2.51 -32.60
CA VAL A 237 31.94 1.41 -32.34
C VAL A 237 31.69 0.86 -30.94
N LYS A 238 31.39 -0.44 -30.84
CA LYS A 238 31.08 -1.12 -29.59
C LYS A 238 32.28 -1.93 -29.10
N THR A 239 32.73 -1.67 -27.89
CA THR A 239 33.63 -2.54 -27.13
C THR A 239 32.80 -3.37 -26.16
N ASP A 240 32.76 -4.69 -26.36
CA ASP A 240 32.06 -5.63 -25.48
C ASP A 240 32.90 -5.93 -24.23
N LEU A 241 32.31 -5.71 -23.06
CA LEU A 241 32.93 -5.95 -21.76
C LEU A 241 32.40 -7.21 -21.08
N SER A 242 31.50 -7.96 -21.71
CA SER A 242 30.75 -9.04 -21.07
C SER A 242 31.63 -10.23 -20.64
N SER A 243 32.73 -10.45 -21.34
CA SER A 243 33.73 -11.50 -21.06
C SER A 243 34.98 -10.99 -20.31
N ASN A 244 35.00 -9.71 -19.92
CA ASN A 244 36.09 -9.18 -19.10
C ASN A 244 36.21 -9.94 -17.78
N LEU A 245 37.36 -9.81 -17.11
CA LEU A 245 37.46 -10.23 -15.72
C LEU A 245 36.59 -9.28 -14.87
N TRP A 246 35.50 -9.82 -14.32
CA TRP A 246 34.60 -9.12 -13.41
C TRP A 246 34.89 -9.55 -11.98
N SER A 247 35.10 -8.59 -11.09
CA SER A 247 35.18 -8.77 -9.65
C SER A 247 33.81 -8.51 -9.01
N TYR A 248 33.50 -9.29 -7.98
CA TYR A 248 32.15 -9.40 -7.43
C TYR A 248 32.10 -9.21 -5.92
N LYS A 249 31.00 -8.63 -5.43
CA LYS A 249 30.73 -8.55 -3.99
C LYS A 249 29.24 -8.54 -3.70
N VAL A 250 28.81 -9.46 -2.81
CA VAL A 250 27.45 -9.51 -2.27
C VAL A 250 27.30 -8.50 -1.14
N GLY A 251 26.21 -7.74 -1.16
CA GLY A 251 25.79 -6.82 -0.12
C GLY A 251 26.58 -5.51 -0.01
N LEU A 252 26.11 -4.68 0.91
CA LEU A 252 26.73 -3.41 1.28
C LEU A 252 27.72 -3.59 2.44
N ASN A 253 28.72 -2.72 2.55
CA ASN A 253 29.60 -2.72 3.72
C ASN A 253 28.84 -2.33 4.99
N GLY A 254 27.84 -1.46 4.89
CA GLY A 254 26.97 -1.09 6.01
C GLY A 254 26.16 -2.27 6.54
N GLU A 255 25.70 -3.17 5.66
CA GLU A 255 25.03 -4.42 6.04
C GLU A 255 26.00 -5.35 6.78
N MET A 256 27.20 -5.57 6.23
CA MET A 256 28.24 -6.40 6.86
C MET A 256 28.68 -5.87 8.22
N LYS A 257 28.70 -4.55 8.40
CA LYS A 257 28.98 -3.89 9.68
C LYS A 257 27.78 -3.82 10.61
N GLN A 258 26.60 -4.25 10.16
CA GLN A 258 25.33 -4.18 10.87
C GLN A 258 25.04 -2.77 11.39
N ILE A 259 25.22 -1.74 10.54
CA ILE A 259 24.98 -0.33 10.94
C ILE A 259 23.55 -0.13 11.44
N TYR A 260 22.60 -0.91 10.93
CA TYR A 260 21.19 -0.92 11.36
C TYR A 260 20.97 -1.38 12.81
N ASN A 261 21.90 -2.14 13.39
CA ASN A 261 21.78 -2.63 14.77
C ASN A 261 22.27 -1.53 15.74
N PRO A 262 21.44 -1.07 16.70
CA PRO A 262 21.82 -0.01 17.63
C PRO A 262 23.15 -0.23 18.35
N MET A 263 23.48 -1.47 18.74
CA MET A 263 24.74 -1.79 19.41
C MET A 263 25.96 -1.59 18.49
N PHE A 264 25.90 -2.12 17.26
CA PHE A 264 27.01 -2.01 16.32
C PHE A 264 27.09 -0.63 15.66
N SER A 265 25.96 0.07 15.56
CA SER A 265 25.86 1.43 15.02
C SER A 265 26.76 2.43 15.75
N GLN A 266 27.11 2.19 17.01
CA GLN A 266 27.97 3.06 17.81
C GLN A 266 29.40 3.14 17.27
N ARG A 267 29.83 2.14 16.49
CA ARG A 267 31.15 2.10 15.84
C ARG A 267 31.20 2.93 14.56
N THR A 268 30.06 3.41 14.08
CA THR A 268 29.97 4.28 12.90
C THR A 268 30.21 5.73 13.33
N ASN A 269 31.03 6.44 12.56
CA ASN A 269 31.27 7.87 12.78
C ASN A 269 30.08 8.70 12.26
N TRP A 270 29.09 8.90 13.11
CA TRP A 270 27.89 9.69 12.81
C TRP A 270 28.19 11.18 12.85
N ILE A 271 27.75 11.91 11.83
CA ILE A 271 27.90 13.36 11.70
C ILE A 271 26.52 13.99 11.82
N ALA A 272 26.40 15.12 12.50
CA ALA A 272 25.16 15.89 12.51
C ALA A 272 24.68 16.20 11.08
N LEU A 273 23.37 16.10 10.85
CA LEU A 273 22.76 16.40 9.55
C LEU A 273 23.15 17.79 9.07
N ASN A 274 23.50 17.90 7.79
CA ASN A 274 23.81 19.17 7.15
C ASN A 274 23.39 19.17 5.66
N GLN A 275 23.49 20.32 5.00
CA GLN A 275 23.04 20.45 3.60
C GLN A 275 23.78 19.52 2.62
N LYS A 276 25.01 19.08 2.92
CA LYS A 276 25.75 18.14 2.06
C LYS A 276 25.26 16.70 2.15
N SER A 277 24.52 16.36 3.22
CA SER A 277 23.92 15.03 3.37
C SER A 277 22.56 14.91 2.69
N ILE A 278 21.79 16.01 2.61
CA ILE A 278 20.47 15.98 2.01
C ILE A 278 20.57 15.64 0.52
N GLY A 279 19.76 14.69 0.06
CA GLY A 279 19.80 14.19 -1.32
C GLY A 279 21.03 13.35 -1.66
N ARG A 280 21.91 13.05 -0.68
CA ARG A 280 23.09 12.21 -0.90
C ARG A 280 22.67 10.74 -1.01
N ARG A 281 23.08 10.10 -2.11
CA ARG A 281 22.92 8.66 -2.37
C ARG A 281 23.78 7.81 -1.44
N MET A 282 23.35 6.57 -1.21
CA MET A 282 24.07 5.57 -0.42
C MET A 282 24.47 6.14 0.95
N THR A 283 23.47 6.56 1.71
CA THR A 283 23.63 7.26 2.99
C THR A 283 22.88 6.54 4.09
N TRP A 284 23.52 6.37 5.25
CA TRP A 284 22.84 5.94 6.46
C TRP A 284 22.40 7.17 7.26
N TYR A 285 21.17 7.15 7.74
CA TYR A 285 20.62 8.13 8.67
C TYR A 285 20.26 7.46 9.98
N LYS A 286 20.42 8.20 11.08
CA LYS A 286 20.07 7.76 12.43
C LYS A 286 19.38 8.89 13.18
N THR A 287 18.33 8.55 13.90
CA THR A 287 17.68 9.46 14.85
C THR A 287 17.13 8.68 16.04
N SER A 288 16.55 9.40 16.99
CA SER A 288 15.82 8.82 18.12
C SER A 288 14.48 9.51 18.29
N PHE A 289 13.47 8.75 18.68
CA PHE A 289 12.12 9.26 18.88
C PHE A 289 11.49 8.62 20.13
N LYS A 290 10.53 9.31 20.73
CA LYS A 290 9.79 8.80 21.88
C LYS A 290 8.72 7.81 21.44
N THR A 291 8.49 6.77 22.23
CA THR A 291 7.36 5.86 22.02
C THR A 291 6.06 6.66 22.09
N PRO A 292 5.26 6.73 21.01
CA PRO A 292 3.98 7.43 21.06
C PRO A 292 3.08 6.87 22.16
N GLY A 293 2.28 7.72 22.82
CA GLY A 293 1.28 7.26 23.79
C GLY A 293 0.25 6.29 23.19
N GLY A 294 -0.56 5.69 24.08
CA GLY A 294 -1.72 4.88 23.70
C GLY A 294 -1.40 3.54 23.04
N ILE A 295 -2.42 2.97 22.38
CA ILE A 295 -2.39 1.65 21.75
C ILE A 295 -2.48 1.68 20.22
N ASP A 296 -2.70 2.87 19.64
CA ASP A 296 -2.91 3.05 18.21
C ASP A 296 -1.74 2.55 17.36
N PRO A 297 -1.96 1.97 16.17
CA PRO A 297 -0.86 1.57 15.29
C PRO A 297 0.11 2.73 15.00
N VAL A 298 1.40 2.43 14.92
CA VAL A 298 2.44 3.44 14.65
C VAL A 298 2.92 3.31 13.21
N VAL A 299 3.13 4.44 12.54
CA VAL A 299 3.71 4.49 11.20
C VAL A 299 4.82 5.53 11.12
N LEU A 300 5.77 5.31 10.21
CA LEU A 300 6.66 6.35 9.73
C LEU A 300 6.05 6.96 8.47
N ASP A 301 5.85 8.28 8.49
CA ASP A 301 5.68 9.03 7.25
C ASP A 301 7.06 9.26 6.64
N MET A 302 7.34 8.58 5.54
CA MET A 302 8.64 8.64 4.86
C MET A 302 8.68 9.71 3.77
N GLN A 303 7.79 10.71 3.83
CA GLN A 303 7.81 11.86 2.94
C GLN A 303 9.22 12.46 2.85
N GLY A 304 9.64 12.83 1.63
CA GLY A 304 10.96 13.41 1.36
C GLY A 304 12.09 12.39 1.22
N MET A 305 11.89 11.12 1.56
CA MET A 305 12.86 10.05 1.32
C MET A 305 12.81 9.55 -0.13
N GLY A 306 13.85 8.80 -0.52
CA GLY A 306 13.99 8.22 -1.85
C GLY A 306 13.58 6.75 -1.87
N LYS A 307 14.57 5.87 -1.69
CA LYS A 307 14.45 4.41 -1.67
C LYS A 307 15.43 3.86 -0.65
N GLY A 308 15.08 2.78 0.04
CA GLY A 308 16.04 2.02 0.82
C GLY A 308 15.38 1.11 1.84
N GLN A 309 15.95 1.03 3.03
CA GLN A 309 15.53 0.11 4.08
C GLN A 309 15.52 0.82 5.44
N ALA A 310 14.59 0.41 6.30
CA ALA A 310 14.40 1.03 7.61
C ALA A 310 14.41 0.00 8.74
N TRP A 311 14.95 0.41 9.88
CA TRP A 311 15.01 -0.40 11.10
C TRP A 311 14.64 0.44 12.32
N VAL A 312 13.83 -0.16 13.20
CA VAL A 312 13.49 0.40 14.51
C VAL A 312 14.07 -0.53 15.58
N ASN A 313 14.95 0.01 16.43
CA ASN A 313 15.65 -0.75 17.47
C ASN A 313 16.37 -2.00 16.92
N GLY A 314 16.88 -1.93 15.69
CA GLY A 314 17.56 -3.03 15.01
C GLY A 314 16.64 -4.04 14.32
N GLN A 315 15.33 -3.93 14.50
CA GLN A 315 14.34 -4.76 13.80
C GLN A 315 13.99 -4.13 12.46
N SER A 316 14.09 -4.89 11.38
CA SER A 316 13.71 -4.41 10.04
C SER A 316 12.21 -4.18 9.96
N ILE A 317 11.80 -3.01 9.46
CA ILE A 317 10.40 -2.70 9.12
C ILE A 317 10.17 -2.76 7.60
N GLY A 318 11.17 -3.25 6.85
CA GLY A 318 11.10 -3.46 5.41
C GLY A 318 11.75 -2.36 4.56
N ARG A 319 11.50 -2.47 3.26
CA ARG A 319 11.96 -1.51 2.25
C ARG A 319 11.04 -0.30 2.24
N PHE A 320 11.60 0.88 1.99
CA PHE A 320 10.83 2.08 1.66
C PHE A 320 11.15 2.54 0.24
N TRP A 321 10.15 3.06 -0.47
CA TRP A 321 10.33 3.69 -1.78
C TRP A 321 9.27 4.78 -2.08
N PRO A 322 9.13 5.81 -1.23
CA PRO A 322 8.12 6.86 -1.41
C PRO A 322 8.37 7.72 -2.65
N SER A 323 9.57 7.75 -3.23
CA SER A 323 9.80 8.44 -4.50
C SER A 323 9.23 7.67 -5.72
N PHE A 324 8.78 6.43 -5.55
CA PHE A 324 8.11 5.66 -6.61
C PHE A 324 6.63 6.04 -6.61
N ILE A 325 6.26 6.93 -7.53
CA ILE A 325 4.92 7.50 -7.63
C ILE A 325 3.96 6.50 -8.29
N ALA A 326 2.77 6.34 -7.72
CA ALA A 326 1.70 5.56 -8.31
C ALA A 326 1.28 6.18 -9.66
N GLY A 327 1.23 5.36 -10.71
CA GLY A 327 0.86 5.79 -12.06
C GLY A 327 -0.53 6.42 -12.12
N ASN A 328 -0.77 7.30 -13.10
CA ASN A 328 -1.99 8.10 -13.19
C ASN A 328 -3.13 7.41 -13.96
N ASP A 329 -2.84 6.36 -14.72
CA ASP A 329 -3.71 5.89 -15.80
C ASP A 329 -4.84 4.95 -15.34
N SER A 330 -4.90 4.60 -14.04
CA SER A 330 -5.82 3.58 -13.52
C SER A 330 -6.76 4.07 -12.41
N CYS A 331 -6.61 5.29 -11.88
CA CYS A 331 -7.54 5.80 -10.89
C CYS A 331 -8.86 6.22 -11.53
N SER A 332 -9.94 5.59 -11.12
CA SER A 332 -11.28 6.03 -11.46
C SER A 332 -11.73 7.14 -10.51
N ALA A 333 -12.40 8.16 -11.04
CA ALA A 333 -13.06 9.19 -10.24
C ALA A 333 -14.21 8.60 -9.40
N THR A 334 -14.77 7.47 -9.82
CA THR A 334 -15.89 6.78 -9.16
C THR A 334 -15.56 5.31 -8.90
N CYS A 335 -15.98 4.80 -7.75
CA CYS A 335 -15.92 3.38 -7.43
C CYS A 335 -17.34 2.95 -7.02
N ASP A 336 -17.90 2.02 -7.76
CA ASP A 336 -19.24 1.48 -7.54
C ASP A 336 -19.15 -0.03 -7.36
N TYR A 337 -19.81 -0.56 -6.33
CA TYR A 337 -19.85 -2.00 -6.07
C TYR A 337 -20.60 -2.76 -7.18
N ARG A 338 -21.52 -2.09 -7.87
CA ARG A 338 -22.39 -2.71 -8.87
C ARG A 338 -21.64 -3.13 -10.13
N GLY A 339 -22.01 -4.28 -10.67
CA GLY A 339 -21.41 -4.89 -11.86
C GLY A 339 -20.08 -5.58 -11.58
N ALA A 340 -19.57 -6.29 -12.60
CA ALA A 340 -18.34 -7.09 -12.50
C ALA A 340 -17.17 -6.27 -11.93
N TYR A 341 -16.38 -6.91 -11.06
CA TYR A 341 -15.19 -6.33 -10.47
C TYR A 341 -13.95 -6.70 -11.30
N ASN A 342 -13.03 -5.75 -11.43
CA ASN A 342 -11.66 -6.00 -11.87
C ASN A 342 -10.70 -5.15 -11.01
N PRO A 343 -9.41 -5.49 -10.96
CA PRO A 343 -8.46 -4.80 -10.08
C PRO A 343 -8.26 -3.30 -10.38
N SER A 344 -8.59 -2.82 -11.59
CA SER A 344 -8.49 -1.39 -11.93
C SER A 344 -9.75 -0.58 -11.59
N LYS A 345 -10.86 -1.23 -11.23
CA LYS A 345 -12.17 -0.57 -11.04
C LYS A 345 -12.17 0.50 -9.95
N CYS A 346 -11.43 0.27 -8.86
CA CYS A 346 -11.48 1.10 -7.65
C CYS A 346 -10.09 1.52 -7.16
N VAL A 347 -9.13 1.68 -8.07
CA VAL A 347 -7.77 2.12 -7.73
C VAL A 347 -7.78 3.57 -7.25
N GLN A 348 -6.99 3.86 -6.22
CA GLN A 348 -6.85 5.18 -5.60
C GLN A 348 -5.38 5.55 -5.44
N ASN A 349 -5.09 6.74 -4.92
CA ASN A 349 -3.74 7.23 -4.59
C ASN A 349 -2.82 7.49 -5.80
N CYS A 350 -3.37 7.70 -6.99
CA CYS A 350 -2.58 8.11 -8.17
C CYS A 350 -1.88 9.45 -7.97
N GLY A 351 -0.71 9.62 -8.58
CA GLY A 351 0.10 10.83 -8.48
C GLY A 351 0.78 11.04 -7.12
N ASN A 352 0.55 10.13 -6.16
CA ASN A 352 1.17 10.13 -4.84
C ASN A 352 2.20 9.01 -4.72
N PRO A 353 3.09 9.02 -3.70
CA PRO A 353 3.91 7.86 -3.38
C PRO A 353 3.10 6.57 -3.35
N SER A 354 3.55 5.53 -4.06
CA SER A 354 2.90 4.22 -4.06
C SER A 354 2.72 3.66 -2.64
N GLN A 355 3.70 3.94 -1.77
CA GLN A 355 3.57 3.82 -0.33
C GLN A 355 4.33 4.97 0.37
N ARG A 356 3.60 5.77 1.15
CA ARG A 356 4.16 6.88 1.96
C ARG A 356 4.37 6.49 3.42
N TRP A 357 3.43 5.73 3.99
CA TRP A 357 3.43 5.33 5.39
C TRP A 357 3.91 3.89 5.55
N TYR A 358 4.85 3.70 6.48
CA TYR A 358 5.50 2.42 6.74
C TYR A 358 5.22 1.99 8.18
N HIS A 359 4.56 0.84 8.35
CA HIS A 359 4.13 0.35 9.65
C HIS A 359 5.30 0.03 10.57
N VAL A 360 5.22 0.49 11.82
CA VAL A 360 6.13 0.13 12.91
C VAL A 360 5.33 -0.67 13.94
N PRO A 361 5.58 -1.99 14.07
CA PRO A 361 4.93 -2.78 15.10
C PRO A 361 5.20 -2.19 16.49
N ARG A 362 4.14 -1.99 17.29
CA ARG A 362 4.27 -1.50 18.68
C ARG A 362 5.23 -2.37 19.50
N SER A 363 5.29 -3.67 19.24
CA SER A 363 6.20 -4.62 19.89
C SER A 363 7.68 -4.41 19.55
N PHE A 364 8.02 -3.64 18.53
CA PHE A 364 9.41 -3.26 18.22
C PHE A 364 9.86 -2.03 19.02
N LEU A 365 8.93 -1.32 19.66
CA LEU A 365 9.21 -0.14 20.44
C LEU A 365 9.64 -0.52 21.86
N SER A 366 10.57 0.27 22.40
CA SER A 366 10.93 0.29 23.81
C SER A 366 9.86 1.03 24.62
N SER A 367 9.99 1.01 25.95
CA SER A 367 9.10 1.76 26.84
C SER A 367 9.24 3.28 26.75
N ASN A 368 10.30 3.81 26.14
CA ASN A 368 10.56 5.25 26.16
C ASN A 368 11.19 5.78 24.87
N THR A 369 12.43 5.41 24.56
CA THR A 369 13.20 6.02 23.47
C THR A 369 13.69 4.97 22.49
N ASN A 370 13.36 5.17 21.22
CA ASN A 370 13.64 4.24 20.14
C ASN A 370 14.72 4.80 19.22
N THR A 371 15.53 3.92 18.65
CA THR A 371 16.48 4.25 17.59
C THR A 371 15.87 3.92 16.24
N LEU A 372 15.81 4.92 15.36
CA LEU A 372 15.45 4.73 13.94
C LEU A 372 16.72 4.84 13.11
N ILE A 373 17.00 3.82 12.30
CA ILE A 373 18.08 3.83 11.33
C ILE A 373 17.50 3.59 9.94
N LEU A 374 17.92 4.41 8.98
CA LEU A 374 17.53 4.34 7.58
C LEU A 374 18.78 4.15 6.73
N PHE A 375 18.75 3.22 5.78
CA PHE A 375 19.64 3.25 4.63
C PHE A 375 18.89 3.91 3.47
N GLU A 376 19.44 4.99 2.93
CA GLU A 376 18.90 5.75 1.79
C GLU A 376 19.79 5.52 0.55
N GLU A 377 19.24 4.82 -0.43
CA GLU A 377 19.91 4.35 -1.63
C GLU A 377 20.07 5.46 -2.68
N ILE A 378 19.01 6.24 -2.95
CA ILE A 378 18.94 7.16 -4.11
C ILE A 378 18.98 8.64 -3.75
N GLY A 379 18.90 8.95 -2.47
CA GLY A 379 18.97 10.30 -1.92
C GLY A 379 17.60 10.82 -1.51
N GLY A 380 17.54 11.39 -0.30
CA GLY A 380 16.32 11.94 0.28
C GLY A 380 16.63 12.99 1.35
N ASN A 381 15.58 13.62 1.88
CA ASN A 381 15.63 14.57 2.97
C ASN A 381 14.96 13.97 4.23
N PRO A 382 15.73 13.52 5.24
CA PRO A 382 15.16 12.91 6.43
C PRO A 382 14.43 13.91 7.34
N GLN A 383 14.57 15.22 7.12
CA GLN A 383 13.89 16.24 7.93
C GLN A 383 12.36 16.23 7.77
N HIS A 384 11.84 15.61 6.70
CA HIS A 384 10.41 15.46 6.45
C HIS A 384 9.84 14.15 6.99
N VAL A 385 10.69 13.27 7.53
CA VAL A 385 10.25 12.04 8.16
C VAL A 385 9.62 12.35 9.51
N SER A 386 8.46 11.75 9.79
CA SER A 386 7.78 11.88 11.08
C SER A 386 7.24 10.54 11.58
N VAL A 387 7.07 10.44 12.89
CA VAL A 387 6.43 9.31 13.56
C VAL A 387 5.00 9.70 13.86
N GLN A 388 4.05 8.90 13.39
CA GLN A 388 2.62 9.18 13.48
C GLN A 388 1.88 7.97 14.06
N THR A 389 0.72 8.20 14.66
CA THR A 389 -0.23 7.16 15.03
C THR A 389 -1.41 7.14 14.04
N ILE A 390 -2.01 5.96 13.88
CA ILE A 390 -3.22 5.78 13.08
C ILE A 390 -4.42 5.78 14.03
N THR A 391 -5.19 6.86 14.05
CA THR A 391 -6.41 6.99 14.87
C THR A 391 -7.65 7.18 14.00
N ILE A 392 -8.82 6.99 14.60
CA ILE A 392 -10.11 7.20 13.93
C ILE A 392 -10.39 8.70 13.89
N GLY A 393 -10.58 9.23 12.67
CA GLY A 393 -10.96 10.64 12.49
C GLY A 393 -12.46 10.79 12.23
N THR A 394 -12.94 10.23 11.12
CA THR A 394 -14.36 10.30 10.74
C THR A 394 -14.96 8.91 10.74
N ILE A 395 -16.16 8.77 11.27
CA ILE A 395 -16.96 7.55 11.19
C ILE A 395 -18.22 7.82 10.37
N CYS A 396 -18.63 6.83 9.59
CA CYS A 396 -19.85 6.88 8.82
C CYS A 396 -20.65 5.61 9.06
N ALA A 397 -21.96 5.71 9.17
CA ALA A 397 -22.83 4.55 9.21
C ALA A 397 -24.01 4.74 8.27
N ASN A 398 -24.54 3.62 7.80
CA ASN A 398 -25.71 3.54 6.96
C ASN A 398 -26.58 2.43 7.53
N ALA A 399 -27.88 2.62 7.65
CA ALA A 399 -28.80 1.56 8.03
C ALA A 399 -30.14 1.76 7.33
N ASN A 400 -30.69 0.66 6.82
CA ASN A 400 -31.97 0.68 6.11
C ASN A 400 -33.15 0.66 7.10
N GLU A 401 -34.33 1.01 6.59
CA GLU A 401 -35.59 0.93 7.33
C GLU A 401 -35.76 -0.43 8.05
N GLY A 402 -36.13 -0.37 9.32
CA GLY A 402 -36.32 -1.53 10.20
C GLY A 402 -35.02 -2.10 10.79
N SER A 403 -33.89 -1.40 10.64
CA SER A 403 -32.59 -1.79 11.22
C SER A 403 -32.16 -0.86 12.36
N THR A 404 -31.07 -1.21 13.05
CA THR A 404 -30.39 -0.35 14.01
C THR A 404 -29.10 0.18 13.40
N LEU A 405 -28.85 1.48 13.52
CA LEU A 405 -27.59 2.12 13.17
C LEU A 405 -26.73 2.23 14.42
N GLU A 406 -25.49 1.76 14.34
CA GLU A 406 -24.51 1.82 15.43
C GLU A 406 -23.30 2.67 15.03
N LEU A 407 -22.87 3.55 15.93
CA LEU A 407 -21.66 4.35 15.80
C LEU A 407 -20.77 4.18 17.02
N SER A 408 -19.44 4.12 16.82
CA SER A 408 -18.44 4.11 17.88
C SER A 408 -17.10 4.69 17.41
N CYS A 409 -16.56 5.61 18.22
CA CYS A 409 -15.27 6.24 17.96
C CYS A 409 -14.06 5.42 18.44
N GLN A 410 -14.28 4.46 19.35
CA GLN A 410 -13.25 3.58 19.95
C GLN A 410 -12.07 4.33 20.61
N GLY A 411 -11.20 3.60 21.32
CA GLY A 411 -9.93 4.15 21.82
C GLY A 411 -10.07 5.35 22.78
N GLY A 412 -11.17 5.45 23.54
CA GLY A 412 -11.44 6.58 24.45
C GLY A 412 -11.81 7.89 23.75
N HIS A 413 -12.11 7.86 22.45
CA HIS A 413 -12.62 9.00 21.70
C HIS A 413 -14.15 9.05 21.82
N VAL A 414 -14.70 10.26 21.77
CA VAL A 414 -16.14 10.52 21.74
C VAL A 414 -16.55 11.08 20.39
N ILE A 415 -17.81 10.90 20.05
CA ILE A 415 -18.44 11.54 18.90
C ILE A 415 -18.51 13.04 19.19
N SER A 416 -17.66 13.82 18.52
CA SER A 416 -17.51 15.25 18.79
C SER A 416 -18.45 16.11 17.94
N GLU A 417 -18.78 15.65 16.74
CA GLU A 417 -19.58 16.40 15.76
C GLU A 417 -20.34 15.46 14.85
N ILE A 418 -21.58 15.79 14.49
CA ILE A 418 -22.32 15.16 13.38
C ILE A 418 -22.20 16.07 12.16
N GLN A 419 -21.42 15.65 11.16
CA GLN A 419 -21.19 16.43 9.95
C GLN A 419 -22.31 16.26 8.92
N PHE A 420 -22.99 15.12 8.95
CA PHE A 420 -24.12 14.83 8.07
C PHE A 420 -25.02 13.78 8.71
N ALA A 421 -26.32 13.97 8.62
CA ALA A 421 -27.30 12.94 8.96
C ALA A 421 -28.60 13.14 8.18
N SER A 422 -29.04 12.11 7.48
CA SER A 422 -30.24 12.15 6.64
C SER A 422 -30.92 10.79 6.62
N TYR A 423 -32.19 10.76 7.04
CA TYR A 423 -33.09 9.63 6.85
C TYR A 423 -33.98 9.89 5.63
N GLY A 424 -33.84 9.05 4.60
CA GLY A 424 -34.45 9.27 3.29
C GLY A 424 -33.75 8.43 2.23
N ASN A 425 -33.36 9.06 1.13
CA ASN A 425 -32.52 8.45 0.09
C ASN A 425 -31.16 9.14 -0.14
N PRO A 426 -30.34 9.33 0.91
CA PRO A 426 -29.07 10.06 0.80
C PRO A 426 -28.13 9.44 -0.24
N GLU A 427 -27.36 10.29 -0.91
CA GLU A 427 -26.40 9.93 -1.96
C GLU A 427 -24.96 10.20 -1.53
N GLY A 428 -24.01 9.61 -2.25
CA GLY A 428 -22.57 9.80 -2.03
C GLY A 428 -21.93 8.66 -1.24
N LYS A 429 -20.77 8.97 -0.65
CA LYS A 429 -19.95 8.03 0.11
C LYS A 429 -19.43 8.72 1.37
N CYS A 430 -18.88 7.96 2.31
CA CYS A 430 -18.26 8.49 3.51
C CYS A 430 -17.24 9.59 3.16
N GLY A 431 -17.37 10.76 3.80
CA GLY A 431 -16.60 11.98 3.52
C GLY A 431 -17.23 12.91 2.48
N SER A 432 -18.29 12.50 1.77
CA SER A 432 -18.93 13.31 0.72
C SER A 432 -20.41 12.98 0.55
N PHE A 433 -21.13 12.73 1.65
CA PHE A 433 -22.57 12.50 1.59
C PHE A 433 -23.34 13.78 1.27
N LYS A 434 -24.50 13.61 0.66
CA LYS A 434 -25.46 14.67 0.37
C LYS A 434 -26.89 14.12 0.46
N GLN A 435 -27.85 15.01 0.69
CA GLN A 435 -29.27 14.67 0.62
C GLN A 435 -29.61 14.16 -0.79
N GLY A 436 -30.55 13.20 -0.85
CA GLY A 436 -31.09 12.68 -2.10
C GLY A 436 -32.28 13.51 -2.59
N SER A 437 -33.15 12.86 -3.37
CA SER A 437 -34.39 13.49 -3.86
C SER A 437 -35.45 13.71 -2.78
N TRP A 438 -35.34 13.04 -1.63
CA TRP A 438 -36.20 13.28 -0.48
C TRP A 438 -35.48 12.94 0.84
N ASP A 439 -35.80 13.69 1.89
CA ASP A 439 -35.32 13.43 3.24
C ASP A 439 -36.33 13.87 4.30
N VAL A 440 -36.17 13.35 5.51
CA VAL A 440 -36.93 13.80 6.67
C VAL A 440 -36.22 14.97 7.34
N THR A 441 -36.95 16.07 7.48
CA THR A 441 -36.50 17.27 8.18
C THR A 441 -36.08 16.94 9.62
N ASN A 442 -35.03 17.59 10.12
CA ASN A 442 -34.48 17.42 11.48
C ASN A 442 -33.83 16.05 11.76
N SER A 443 -33.57 15.22 10.74
CA SER A 443 -32.79 13.98 10.90
C SER A 443 -31.46 14.23 11.64
N ALA A 444 -30.75 15.30 11.30
CA ALA A 444 -29.48 15.65 11.94
C ALA A 444 -29.62 15.97 13.43
N LEU A 445 -30.56 16.84 13.81
CA LEU A 445 -30.80 17.22 15.21
C LEU A 445 -31.13 16.02 16.10
N PHE A 446 -31.88 15.06 15.55
CA PHE A 446 -32.19 13.81 16.26
C PHE A 446 -30.92 12.99 16.55
N VAL A 447 -30.05 12.84 15.56
CA VAL A 447 -28.79 12.11 15.68
C VAL A 447 -27.82 12.84 16.61
N GLU A 448 -27.69 14.17 16.49
CA GLU A 448 -26.83 14.99 17.34
C GLU A 448 -27.17 14.81 18.82
N LYS A 449 -28.45 14.89 19.16
CA LYS A 449 -28.94 14.72 20.54
C LYS A 449 -28.66 13.32 21.10
N ALA A 450 -28.63 12.30 20.23
CA ALA A 450 -28.41 10.92 20.64
C ALA A 450 -26.92 10.55 20.76
N CYS A 451 -26.04 11.20 19.99
CA CYS A 451 -24.68 10.71 19.77
C CYS A 451 -23.57 11.62 20.28
N ILE A 452 -23.72 12.95 20.26
CA ILE A 452 -22.62 13.86 20.63
C ILE A 452 -22.21 13.67 22.10
N GLY A 453 -20.90 13.60 22.35
CA GLY A 453 -20.30 13.38 23.66
C GLY A 453 -20.26 11.92 24.12
N MET A 454 -20.79 10.99 23.32
CA MET A 454 -20.79 9.56 23.64
C MET A 454 -19.66 8.84 22.91
N GLU A 455 -19.06 7.82 23.54
CA GLU A 455 -18.09 6.93 22.88
C GLU A 455 -18.75 6.04 21.82
N SER A 456 -20.02 5.72 22.03
CA SER A 456 -20.88 4.99 21.10
C SER A 456 -22.35 5.42 21.22
N CYS A 457 -23.09 5.30 20.13
CA CYS A 457 -24.53 5.52 20.12
C CYS A 457 -25.23 4.52 19.18
N SER A 458 -26.50 4.27 19.47
CA SER A 458 -27.36 3.34 18.73
C SER A 458 -28.69 4.02 18.40
N ILE A 459 -29.11 3.94 17.15
CA ILE A 459 -30.32 4.60 16.63
C ILE A 459 -31.21 3.55 15.98
N ASP A 460 -32.46 3.47 16.44
CA ASP A 460 -33.50 2.71 15.76
C ASP A 460 -33.92 3.43 14.46
N VAL A 461 -33.72 2.77 13.32
CA VAL A 461 -34.04 3.34 12.00
C VAL A 461 -35.41 2.85 11.58
N SER A 462 -36.42 3.64 11.92
CA SER A 462 -37.80 3.40 11.53
C SER A 462 -38.52 4.70 11.16
N ALA A 463 -39.48 4.63 10.24
CA ALA A 463 -40.34 5.75 9.87
C ALA A 463 -40.97 6.41 11.11
N LYS A 464 -41.33 5.60 12.11
CA LYS A 464 -41.84 6.06 13.41
C LYS A 464 -40.82 6.87 14.21
N SER A 465 -39.57 6.40 14.32
CA SER A 465 -38.49 7.11 15.02
C SER A 465 -38.19 8.48 14.39
N PHE A 466 -38.43 8.62 13.09
CA PHE A 466 -38.27 9.87 12.33
C PHE A 466 -39.59 10.64 12.10
N GLY A 467 -40.70 10.25 12.74
CA GLY A 467 -41.94 11.04 12.74
C GLY A 467 -42.85 10.91 11.52
N LEU A 468 -42.65 9.91 10.65
CA LEU A 468 -43.46 9.66 9.44
C LEU A 468 -44.67 8.72 9.65
N GLY A 469 -44.90 8.19 10.85
CA GLY A 469 -45.97 7.21 11.12
C GLY A 469 -45.68 5.83 10.49
N ASP A 470 -46.73 5.10 10.06
CA ASP A 470 -46.60 3.76 9.45
C ASP A 470 -46.32 3.78 7.94
N ALA A 471 -46.03 4.95 7.36
CA ALA A 471 -45.70 5.10 5.95
C ALA A 471 -44.27 4.60 5.67
N THR A 472 -44.13 3.28 5.49
CA THR A 472 -42.83 2.64 5.25
C THR A 472 -42.44 2.74 3.78
N ASN A 473 -41.40 3.50 3.48
CA ASN A 473 -40.69 3.38 2.21
C ASN A 473 -39.58 2.32 2.38
N LEU A 474 -39.73 1.16 1.74
CA LEU A 474 -38.78 0.03 1.84
C LEU A 474 -37.35 0.34 1.34
N SER A 475 -37.19 1.45 0.63
CA SER A 475 -35.88 1.96 0.17
C SER A 475 -35.27 3.03 1.10
N ALA A 476 -35.99 3.45 2.15
CA ALA A 476 -35.51 4.45 3.09
C ALA A 476 -34.33 3.93 3.90
N ARG A 477 -33.38 4.84 4.18
CA ARG A 477 -32.22 4.56 5.03
C ARG A 477 -31.76 5.82 5.76
N LEU A 478 -31.18 5.61 6.93
CA LEU A 478 -30.43 6.63 7.66
C LEU A 478 -28.96 6.54 7.28
N VAL A 479 -28.36 7.65 6.86
CA VAL A 479 -26.90 7.79 6.73
C VAL A 479 -26.43 8.85 7.70
N VAL A 480 -25.36 8.54 8.44
CA VAL A 480 -24.71 9.45 9.39
C VAL A 480 -23.21 9.52 9.08
N GLN A 481 -22.63 10.72 9.19
CA GLN A 481 -21.20 10.98 9.21
C GLN A 481 -20.89 11.82 10.45
N ALA A 482 -19.89 11.39 11.22
CA ALA A 482 -19.50 12.01 12.47
C ALA A 482 -17.98 12.09 12.63
N LEU A 483 -17.51 13.07 13.39
CA LEU A 483 -16.12 13.17 13.82
C LEU A 483 -15.92 12.54 15.19
N CYS A 484 -14.74 11.96 15.35
CA CYS A 484 -14.25 11.43 16.61
C CYS A 484 -13.12 12.32 17.13
N ALA A 485 -13.14 12.62 18.42
CA ALA A 485 -12.07 13.36 19.08
C ALA A 485 -11.82 12.82 20.48
N GLN A 486 -10.63 13.07 21.01
CA GLN A 486 -10.35 12.80 22.42
C GLN A 486 -11.24 13.71 23.29
N ASN A 487 -11.78 13.11 24.35
CA ASN A 487 -12.63 13.81 25.33
C ASN A 487 -11.84 14.84 26.15
#